data_AF-A0A261CAF5-F1
#
_entry.id   AF-A0A261CAF5-F1
#
_cell.length_a   1.000
_cell.length_b   1.000
_cell.length_c   1.000
_cell.angle_alpha   90.00
_cell.angle_beta   90.00
_cell.angle_gamma   90.00
#
_symmetry.space_group_name_H-M   'P 1'
#
loop_
_entity.id
_entity.type
_entity.pdbx_description
1 polymer ?
#
loop_
_entity_poly.entity_id
_entity_poly.type
_entity_poly.pdbx_seq_one_letter_code
_entity_poly.pdbx_strand_id
1 'polypeptide(L)'
;MIDSLSTGMAKRSLPRFLKYFQSEYSGIEFPYVNRVGENSHPNGVALWFGKSVELGQKVSGERIDADWNAVDKCQRYIDNETHLFSQFKERGYTTLLTEDWMVELMDSYPFCKGFLNKPVDHMFRPFVSVFERFGMDITRQHLKGHLYDSFIFISGDHGIRVGDHVTSEIGSFERNNPFLAISVPKKFRDDKNGMLEVMRVNSNQLKTHFDTRATLLDILMYQPETAFTDRNSLSIPGEKGHSLLRKQPESARSCKTLPIPNQYCTCQVKKTKVEDENLKMRLGQKVLDHTMMTYNQKTQTATVSKVVRMDRYGGTAECTHIRHFTTSCYCRDLGVVTNLLNYFHSFVL
;
A
#
# COMPACT_ATOMS: atom_id res chain seq x y z
N MET A 1 0.04 -12.28 -2.28
CA MET A 1 -0.14 -10.87 -2.66
C MET A 1 -0.24 -10.82 -4.17
N ILE A 2 -0.98 -9.87 -4.75
CA ILE A 2 -1.16 -9.72 -6.19
C ILE A 2 -0.43 -8.45 -6.63
N ASP A 3 0.41 -8.53 -7.67
CA ASP A 3 1.21 -7.40 -8.15
C ASP A 3 0.34 -6.17 -8.43
N SER A 4 -0.76 -6.33 -9.16
CA SER A 4 -1.63 -5.21 -9.48
C SER A 4 -3.10 -5.52 -9.27
N LEU A 5 -3.67 -4.99 -8.20
CA LEU A 5 -5.10 -5.07 -7.91
C LEU A 5 -5.56 -3.90 -7.04
N SER A 6 -6.34 -2.98 -7.60
CA SER A 6 -7.00 -1.91 -6.83
C SER A 6 -8.33 -2.37 -6.24
N THR A 7 -8.82 -1.68 -5.22
CA THR A 7 -10.15 -1.99 -4.64
C THR A 7 -11.27 -1.89 -5.68
N GLY A 8 -11.28 -0.82 -6.48
CA GLY A 8 -12.26 -0.64 -7.54
C GLY A 8 -12.17 -1.73 -8.61
N MET A 9 -10.96 -2.13 -8.99
CA MET A 9 -10.72 -3.20 -9.96
C MET A 9 -11.20 -4.55 -9.44
N ALA A 10 -10.91 -4.90 -8.18
CA ALA A 10 -11.38 -6.16 -7.59
C ALA A 10 -12.91 -6.26 -7.66
N LYS A 11 -13.63 -5.17 -7.38
CA LYS A 11 -15.10 -5.13 -7.46
C LYS A 11 -15.63 -5.35 -8.87
N ARG A 12 -14.95 -4.83 -9.89
CA ARG A 12 -15.35 -4.99 -11.30
C ARG A 12 -14.98 -6.35 -11.86
N SER A 13 -13.78 -6.83 -11.57
CA SER A 13 -13.19 -7.99 -12.23
C SER A 13 -13.39 -9.31 -11.47
N LEU A 14 -13.59 -9.26 -10.15
CA LEU A 14 -13.70 -10.44 -9.28
C LEU A 14 -15.03 -10.54 -8.49
N PRO A 15 -16.21 -10.15 -9.03
CA PRO A 15 -17.44 -10.04 -8.25
C PRO A 15 -17.91 -11.37 -7.66
N ARG A 16 -17.72 -12.49 -8.40
CA ARG A 16 -18.06 -13.84 -7.91
C ARG A 16 -17.20 -14.25 -6.73
N PHE A 17 -15.90 -13.94 -6.79
CA PHE A 17 -14.97 -14.23 -5.71
C PHE A 17 -15.31 -13.40 -4.46
N LEU A 18 -15.53 -12.09 -4.61
CA LEU A 18 -15.88 -11.22 -3.49
C LEU A 18 -17.16 -11.67 -2.79
N LYS A 19 -18.21 -12.01 -3.57
CA LYS A 19 -19.45 -12.55 -3.01
C LYS A 19 -19.21 -13.84 -2.22
N TYR A 20 -18.43 -14.77 -2.77
CA TYR A 20 -18.08 -16.02 -2.11
C TYR A 20 -17.23 -15.80 -0.85
N PHE A 21 -16.23 -14.93 -0.92
CA PHE A 21 -15.36 -14.62 0.21
C PHE A 21 -16.15 -13.94 1.34
N GLN A 22 -17.10 -13.07 1.01
CA GLN A 22 -17.98 -12.47 2.00
C GLN A 22 -18.94 -13.50 2.61
N SER A 23 -19.60 -14.34 1.80
CA SER A 23 -20.61 -15.29 2.30
C SER A 23 -20.01 -16.46 3.08
N GLU A 24 -18.99 -17.12 2.54
CA GLU A 24 -18.43 -18.34 3.12
C GLU A 24 -17.33 -18.09 4.15
N TYR A 25 -16.63 -16.96 4.00
CA TYR A 25 -15.48 -16.63 4.84
C TYR A 25 -15.74 -15.47 5.80
N SER A 26 -16.94 -14.87 5.79
CA SER A 26 -17.22 -13.62 6.49
C SER A 26 -16.14 -12.56 6.21
N GLY A 27 -15.59 -12.60 4.99
CA GLY A 27 -14.48 -11.76 4.57
C GLY A 27 -14.87 -10.29 4.62
N ILE A 28 -14.00 -9.48 5.20
CA ILE A 28 -14.16 -8.03 5.29
C ILE A 28 -13.20 -7.38 4.29
N GLU A 29 -13.76 -6.59 3.38
CA GLU A 29 -12.99 -5.71 2.50
C GLU A 29 -12.51 -4.47 3.28
N PHE A 30 -11.29 -4.04 3.02
CA PHE A 30 -10.65 -2.86 3.60
C PHE A 30 -10.41 -1.84 2.47
N PRO A 31 -11.43 -1.06 2.05
CA PRO A 31 -11.36 -0.28 0.81
C PRO A 31 -10.38 0.90 0.84
N TYR A 32 -9.94 1.33 2.02
CA TYR A 32 -9.08 2.50 2.21
C TYR A 32 -7.63 2.11 2.52
N VAL A 33 -7.04 1.24 1.69
CA VAL A 33 -5.59 0.99 1.73
C VAL A 33 -4.87 1.96 0.79
N ASN A 34 -3.78 2.52 1.27
CA ASN A 34 -2.88 3.38 0.53
C ASN A 34 -1.56 2.65 0.29
N ARG A 35 -1.05 2.69 -0.95
CA ARG A 35 0.34 2.28 -1.21
C ARG A 35 1.32 3.25 -0.56
N VAL A 36 2.51 2.79 -0.21
CA VAL A 36 3.57 3.60 0.41
C VAL A 36 4.80 3.76 -0.47
N GLY A 37 4.80 3.12 -1.64
CA GLY A 37 5.84 3.25 -2.65
C GLY A 37 5.31 3.06 -4.06
N GLU A 38 6.17 3.29 -5.05
CA GLU A 38 5.77 3.36 -6.46
C GLU A 38 5.34 2.01 -7.03
N ASN A 39 6.17 0.98 -6.92
CA ASN A 39 5.93 -0.31 -7.53
C ASN A 39 5.79 -1.41 -6.47
N SER A 40 5.84 -2.66 -6.89
CA SER A 40 5.59 -3.83 -6.06
C SER A 40 6.59 -3.88 -4.91
N HIS A 41 7.88 -3.69 -5.23
CA HIS A 41 9.00 -3.80 -4.30
C HIS A 41 8.89 -2.96 -3.01
N PRO A 42 8.73 -1.62 -3.03
CA PRO A 42 8.63 -0.81 -1.81
C PRO A 42 7.39 -1.16 -0.96
N ASN A 43 6.29 -1.55 -1.61
CA ASN A 43 5.06 -1.97 -0.92
C ASN A 43 5.22 -3.37 -0.29
N GLY A 44 5.92 -4.29 -0.99
CA GLY A 44 6.35 -5.56 -0.45
C GLY A 44 7.32 -5.41 0.72
N VAL A 45 8.31 -4.52 0.64
CA VAL A 45 9.26 -4.27 1.74
C VAL A 45 8.54 -3.73 2.99
N ALA A 46 7.55 -2.86 2.80
CA ALA A 46 6.71 -2.39 3.91
C ALA A 46 5.95 -3.54 4.60
N LEU A 47 5.40 -4.48 3.83
CA LEU A 47 4.70 -5.66 4.38
C LEU A 47 5.68 -6.65 5.03
N TRP A 48 6.70 -7.08 4.29
CA TRP A 48 7.53 -8.22 4.66
C TRP A 48 8.61 -7.88 5.69
N PHE A 49 9.11 -6.64 5.71
CA PHE A 49 10.20 -6.21 6.59
C PHE A 49 9.83 -5.06 7.52
N GLY A 50 8.70 -4.38 7.29
CA GLY A 50 8.31 -3.20 8.07
C GLY A 50 9.18 -1.98 7.75
N LYS A 51 9.84 -1.99 6.60
CA LYS A 51 10.78 -0.94 6.19
C LYS A 51 10.24 -0.06 5.04
N SER A 52 10.70 1.18 4.98
CA SER A 52 10.57 2.07 3.82
C SER A 52 11.87 2.09 3.00
N VAL A 53 11.76 2.07 1.68
CA VAL A 53 12.91 2.17 0.75
C VAL A 53 12.87 3.45 -0.11
N GLU A 54 11.74 4.15 -0.10
CA GLU A 54 11.56 5.42 -0.81
C GLU A 54 11.58 6.57 0.18
N LEU A 55 12.27 7.64 -0.22
CA LEU A 55 12.19 8.94 0.44
C LEU A 55 10.91 9.63 0.01
N GLY A 56 10.36 10.48 0.89
CA GLY A 56 9.19 11.26 0.55
C GLY A 56 8.93 12.38 1.53
N GLN A 57 7.75 12.94 1.44
CA GLN A 57 7.26 13.95 2.36
C GLN A 57 5.78 13.67 2.63
N LYS A 58 5.35 13.72 3.88
CA LYS A 58 3.92 13.63 4.23
C LYS A 58 3.19 14.88 3.76
N VAL A 59 1.85 14.82 3.75
CA VAL A 59 1.01 16.01 3.49
C VAL A 59 1.23 17.12 4.52
N SER A 60 1.72 16.81 5.73
CA SER A 60 2.12 17.80 6.74
C SER A 60 3.37 18.61 6.38
N GLY A 61 4.13 18.19 5.36
CA GLY A 61 5.47 18.71 5.08
C GLY A 61 6.60 17.99 5.84
N GLU A 62 6.28 17.05 6.73
CA GLU A 62 7.29 16.24 7.42
C GLU A 62 8.00 15.32 6.44
N ARG A 63 9.34 15.30 6.49
CA ARG A 63 10.17 14.43 5.66
C ARG A 63 9.97 12.97 6.08
N ILE A 64 9.85 12.08 5.10
CA ILE A 64 9.87 10.63 5.27
C ILE A 64 11.24 10.14 4.81
N ASP A 65 12.04 9.68 5.76
CA ASP A 65 13.29 9.00 5.44
C ASP A 65 13.04 7.52 5.11
N ALA A 66 13.87 7.00 4.21
CA ALA A 66 13.90 5.59 3.88
C ALA A 66 14.73 4.87 4.94
N ASP A 67 14.20 3.81 5.55
CA ASP A 67 15.00 3.00 6.48
C ASP A 67 16.12 2.27 5.76
N TRP A 68 15.86 1.90 4.49
CA TRP A 68 16.83 1.27 3.62
C TRP A 68 17.14 2.17 2.45
N ASN A 69 18.43 2.52 2.32
CA ASN A 69 18.91 3.15 1.11
C ASN A 69 18.82 2.16 -0.05
N ALA A 70 18.11 2.55 -1.12
CA ALA A 70 17.89 1.68 -2.27
C ALA A 70 19.20 1.19 -2.93
N VAL A 71 20.26 2.00 -2.93
CA VAL A 71 21.56 1.64 -3.51
C VAL A 71 22.29 0.65 -2.61
N ASP A 72 22.46 0.97 -1.32
CA ASP A 72 23.14 0.10 -0.36
C ASP A 72 22.45 -1.27 -0.28
N LYS A 73 21.12 -1.28 -0.12
CA LYS A 73 20.31 -2.50 -0.08
C LYS A 73 20.56 -3.36 -1.32
N CYS A 74 20.74 -2.73 -2.49
CA CYS A 74 20.95 -3.46 -3.74
C CYS A 74 22.32 -4.13 -3.84
N GLN A 75 23.32 -3.60 -3.12
CA GLN A 75 24.72 -4.04 -3.16
C GLN A 75 25.11 -5.05 -2.08
N ARG A 76 24.19 -5.41 -1.17
CA ARG A 76 24.44 -6.39 -0.10
C ARG A 76 23.39 -7.50 -0.08
N TYR A 77 23.77 -8.61 0.52
CA TYR A 77 22.81 -9.67 0.83
C TYR A 77 21.92 -9.26 2.01
N ILE A 78 20.65 -9.65 1.97
CA ILE A 78 19.65 -9.31 3.00
C ILE A 78 19.27 -10.49 3.91
N ASP A 79 20.07 -11.57 3.91
CA ASP A 79 19.89 -12.76 4.75
C ASP A 79 19.76 -12.46 6.25
N ASN A 80 20.43 -11.40 6.72
CA ASN A 80 20.41 -11.00 8.13
C ASN A 80 19.26 -10.04 8.47
N GLU A 81 18.42 -9.67 7.51
CA GLU A 81 17.28 -8.80 7.75
C GLU A 81 16.09 -9.58 8.31
N THR A 82 15.46 -9.03 9.36
CA THR A 82 14.24 -9.62 9.91
C THR A 82 13.07 -9.42 8.94
N HIS A 83 12.40 -10.51 8.57
CA HIS A 83 11.19 -10.49 7.76
C HIS A 83 10.10 -11.38 8.34
N LEU A 84 8.84 -11.18 7.90
CA LEU A 84 7.71 -11.93 8.46
C LEU A 84 7.94 -13.44 8.44
N PHE A 85 8.44 -13.99 7.33
CA PHE A 85 8.67 -15.43 7.27
C PHE A 85 9.72 -15.93 8.29
N SER A 86 10.83 -15.22 8.52
CA SER A 86 11.80 -15.64 9.54
C SER A 86 11.19 -15.57 10.94
N GLN A 87 10.39 -14.54 11.23
CA GLN A 87 9.68 -14.43 12.50
C GLN A 87 8.65 -15.55 12.72
N PHE A 88 7.89 -15.93 11.67
CA PHE A 88 6.97 -17.08 11.73
C PHE A 88 7.74 -18.40 11.95
N LYS A 89 8.87 -18.57 11.26
CA LYS A 89 9.74 -19.75 11.41
C LYS A 89 10.31 -19.87 12.83
N GLU A 90 10.76 -18.76 13.42
CA GLU A 90 11.24 -18.71 14.81
C GLU A 90 10.17 -19.12 15.82
N ARG A 91 8.88 -18.97 15.48
CA ARG A 91 7.74 -19.44 16.28
C ARG A 91 7.26 -20.85 15.92
N GLY A 92 8.05 -21.60 15.14
CA GLY A 92 7.77 -23.01 14.82
C GLY A 92 6.82 -23.22 13.64
N TYR A 93 6.47 -22.18 12.88
CA TYR A 93 5.68 -22.35 11.67
C TYR A 93 6.55 -22.79 10.49
N THR A 94 6.05 -23.72 9.69
CA THR A 94 6.61 -24.00 8.36
C THR A 94 6.22 -22.89 7.39
N THR A 95 7.21 -22.36 6.67
CA THR A 95 7.03 -21.21 5.77
C THR A 95 7.11 -21.61 4.29
N LEU A 96 6.25 -21.01 3.49
CA LEU A 96 6.18 -21.21 2.05
C LEU A 96 6.06 -19.86 1.34
N LEU A 97 6.96 -19.61 0.37
CA LEU A 97 6.87 -18.48 -0.55
C LEU A 97 6.70 -18.98 -1.99
N THR A 98 5.58 -18.60 -2.60
CA THR A 98 5.20 -19.00 -3.96
C THR A 98 4.95 -17.76 -4.80
N GLU A 99 5.88 -17.46 -5.69
CA GLU A 99 5.77 -16.36 -6.65
C GLU A 99 5.70 -16.93 -8.07
N ASP A 100 5.17 -16.16 -9.02
CA ASP A 100 5.01 -16.54 -10.42
C ASP A 100 6.09 -15.91 -11.32
N TRP A 101 7.15 -15.36 -10.73
CA TRP A 101 8.26 -14.75 -11.43
C TRP A 101 9.63 -15.05 -10.78
N MET A 102 10.67 -15.27 -11.59
CA MET A 102 12.01 -15.64 -11.10
C MET A 102 12.72 -14.52 -10.32
N VAL A 103 12.33 -13.27 -10.59
CA VAL A 103 12.81 -12.07 -9.89
C VAL A 103 11.78 -11.74 -8.82
N GLU A 104 11.93 -12.42 -7.70
CA GLU A 104 10.99 -12.41 -6.58
C GLU A 104 10.91 -11.05 -5.90
N LEU A 105 9.70 -10.71 -5.41
CA LEU A 105 9.39 -9.44 -4.77
C LEU A 105 10.25 -9.18 -3.52
N MET A 106 10.51 -10.22 -2.73
CA MET A 106 11.32 -10.13 -1.53
C MET A 106 12.82 -10.05 -1.80
N ASP A 107 13.24 -10.37 -3.02
CA ASP A 107 14.63 -10.69 -3.35
C ASP A 107 15.29 -9.53 -4.12
N SER A 108 15.39 -9.69 -5.44
CA SER A 108 16.41 -9.06 -6.28
C SER A 108 15.84 -8.03 -7.25
N TYR A 109 14.55 -7.68 -7.17
CA TYR A 109 13.96 -6.77 -8.15
C TYR A 109 14.60 -5.37 -8.17
N PRO A 110 15.02 -4.83 -9.34
CA PRO A 110 15.25 -5.52 -10.61
C PRO A 110 16.68 -6.09 -10.77
N PHE A 111 17.69 -5.63 -10.01
CA PHE A 111 19.09 -6.09 -10.12
C PHE A 111 19.85 -6.08 -8.77
N CYS A 112 19.17 -6.39 -7.68
CA CYS A 112 19.76 -6.40 -6.34
C CYS A 112 20.28 -7.78 -5.96
N LYS A 113 21.29 -7.83 -5.07
CA LYS A 113 21.85 -9.11 -4.60
C LYS A 113 20.80 -10.00 -3.92
N GLY A 114 19.84 -9.40 -3.23
CA GLY A 114 18.74 -10.12 -2.59
C GLY A 114 19.24 -11.07 -1.49
N PHE A 115 18.63 -12.24 -1.37
CA PHE A 115 19.01 -13.31 -0.45
C PHE A 115 20.05 -14.24 -1.08
N LEU A 116 21.14 -14.49 -0.36
CA LEU A 116 22.12 -15.52 -0.72
C LEU A 116 21.61 -16.92 -0.41
N ASN A 117 21.00 -17.09 0.76
CA ASN A 117 20.44 -18.34 1.23
C ASN A 117 18.91 -18.33 1.14
N LYS A 118 18.31 -19.52 1.07
CA LYS A 118 16.85 -19.68 0.99
C LYS A 118 16.16 -19.04 2.23
N PRO A 119 15.32 -17.99 2.06
CA PRO A 119 14.73 -17.26 3.18
C PRO A 119 13.53 -17.95 3.85
N VAL A 120 13.01 -19.03 3.25
CA VAL A 120 11.82 -19.77 3.71
C VAL A 120 12.03 -21.28 3.61
N ASP A 121 11.21 -22.10 4.27
CA ASP A 121 11.38 -23.56 4.24
C ASP A 121 11.10 -24.14 2.85
N HIS A 122 10.06 -23.64 2.19
CA HIS A 122 9.65 -24.04 0.85
C HIS A 122 9.54 -22.83 -0.07
N MET A 123 10.13 -22.91 -1.26
CA MET A 123 10.18 -21.81 -2.23
C MET A 123 9.99 -22.34 -3.64
N PHE A 124 9.16 -21.68 -4.45
CA PHE A 124 8.92 -22.09 -5.84
C PHE A 124 9.93 -21.57 -6.86
N ARG A 125 10.89 -20.70 -6.47
CA ARG A 125 11.88 -20.14 -7.39
C ARG A 125 12.51 -21.14 -8.36
N PRO A 126 13.01 -22.33 -7.94
CA PRO A 126 13.57 -23.29 -8.90
C PRO A 126 12.56 -23.76 -9.94
N PHE A 127 11.31 -23.98 -9.53
CA PHE A 127 10.22 -24.38 -10.42
C PHE A 127 9.87 -23.26 -11.40
N VAL A 128 9.76 -22.01 -10.92
CA VAL A 128 9.45 -20.84 -11.75
C VAL A 128 10.57 -20.57 -12.76
N SER A 129 11.84 -20.67 -12.34
CA SER A 129 12.99 -20.52 -13.23
C SER A 129 13.00 -21.57 -14.35
N VAL A 130 12.60 -22.82 -14.07
CA VAL A 130 12.45 -23.87 -15.09
C VAL A 130 11.25 -23.57 -15.99
N PHE A 131 10.11 -23.20 -15.40
CA PHE A 131 8.89 -22.86 -16.14
C PHE A 131 9.12 -21.70 -17.12
N GLU A 132 9.74 -20.61 -16.69
CA GLU A 132 10.04 -19.46 -17.58
C GLU A 132 11.01 -19.81 -18.69
N ARG A 133 11.96 -20.71 -18.43
CA ARG A 133 12.99 -21.07 -19.41
C ARG A 133 12.51 -22.09 -20.44
N PHE A 134 11.68 -23.04 -20.03
CA PHE A 134 11.35 -24.20 -20.86
C PHE A 134 9.85 -24.33 -21.17
N GLY A 135 8.99 -23.67 -20.41
CA GLY A 135 7.54 -23.93 -20.42
C GLY A 135 7.23 -25.31 -19.85
N MET A 136 6.07 -25.43 -19.17
CA MET A 136 5.54 -26.72 -18.74
C MET A 136 4.01 -26.70 -18.79
N ASP A 137 3.41 -27.84 -19.10
CA ASP A 137 1.96 -28.01 -19.00
C ASP A 137 1.54 -28.01 -17.53
N ILE A 138 0.89 -26.92 -17.10
CA ILE A 138 0.32 -26.82 -15.76
C ILE A 138 -0.96 -27.65 -15.73
N THR A 139 -0.95 -28.75 -14.98
CA THR A 139 -2.17 -29.49 -14.71
C THR A 139 -3.06 -28.67 -13.77
N ARG A 140 -4.25 -28.31 -14.23
CA ARG A 140 -5.29 -27.67 -13.40
C ARG A 140 -5.94 -28.73 -12.51
N GLN A 141 -5.22 -29.19 -11.50
CA GLN A 141 -5.83 -29.92 -10.40
C GLN A 141 -6.14 -28.93 -9.29
N HIS A 142 -7.42 -28.84 -8.92
CA HIS A 142 -7.81 -28.05 -7.76
C HIS A 142 -7.34 -28.76 -6.50
N LEU A 143 -6.45 -28.12 -5.74
CA LEU A 143 -6.12 -28.56 -4.39
C LEU A 143 -7.37 -28.46 -3.52
N LYS A 144 -7.78 -29.57 -2.91
CA LYS A 144 -8.85 -29.59 -1.91
C LYS A 144 -8.24 -29.25 -0.56
N GLY A 145 -8.33 -27.99 -0.16
CA GLY A 145 -7.89 -27.50 1.15
C GLY A 145 -9.05 -26.92 1.96
N HIS A 146 -9.08 -27.19 3.27
CA HIS A 146 -10.04 -26.57 4.19
C HIS A 146 -9.39 -25.36 4.86
N LEU A 147 -9.80 -24.15 4.46
CA LEU A 147 -9.26 -22.89 5.01
C LEU A 147 -10.10 -22.33 6.18
N TYR A 148 -10.95 -23.16 6.78
CA TYR A 148 -11.91 -22.70 7.80
C TYR A 148 -11.26 -22.31 9.13
N ASP A 149 -10.09 -22.83 9.48
CA ASP A 149 -9.36 -22.45 10.71
C ASP A 149 -8.16 -21.54 10.42
N SER A 150 -8.22 -20.77 9.32
CA SER A 150 -7.11 -19.95 8.84
C SER A 150 -7.46 -18.47 8.84
N PHE A 151 -6.47 -17.64 9.19
CA PHE A 151 -6.48 -16.24 8.77
C PHE A 151 -6.11 -16.17 7.28
N ILE A 152 -6.91 -15.45 6.49
CA ILE A 152 -6.74 -15.35 5.04
C ILE A 152 -6.67 -13.88 4.68
N PHE A 153 -5.59 -13.49 4.03
CA PHE A 153 -5.36 -12.13 3.53
C PHE A 153 -5.25 -12.18 2.02
N ILE A 154 -6.12 -11.45 1.32
CA ILE A 154 -5.96 -11.17 -0.10
C ILE A 154 -5.59 -9.70 -0.23
N SER A 155 -4.39 -9.43 -0.73
CA SER A 155 -3.87 -8.08 -0.87
C SER A 155 -3.30 -7.89 -2.27
N GLY A 156 -3.57 -6.73 -2.88
CA GLY A 156 -2.72 -6.16 -3.91
C GLY A 156 -1.59 -5.36 -3.28
N ASP A 157 -0.42 -5.23 -3.91
CA ASP A 157 0.62 -4.32 -3.41
C ASP A 157 0.45 -2.87 -3.92
N HIS A 158 0.00 -2.70 -5.17
CA HIS A 158 -0.46 -1.44 -5.73
C HIS A 158 -1.66 -1.65 -6.68
N GLY A 159 -2.27 -0.55 -7.13
CA GLY A 159 -3.24 -0.58 -8.22
C GLY A 159 -2.59 -0.67 -9.60
N ILE A 160 -3.36 -0.50 -10.67
CA ILE A 160 -2.81 -0.57 -12.03
C ILE A 160 -1.95 0.65 -12.37
N ARG A 161 -0.77 0.39 -12.94
CA ARG A 161 0.24 1.42 -13.25
C ARG A 161 0.46 1.66 -14.74
N VAL A 162 -0.13 0.83 -15.60
CA VAL A 162 0.11 0.84 -17.05
C VAL A 162 -1.20 0.96 -17.83
N GLY A 163 -1.14 1.58 -19.00
CA GLY A 163 -2.27 1.79 -19.91
C GLY A 163 -2.98 3.13 -19.71
N ASP A 164 -3.77 3.54 -20.70
CA ASP A 164 -4.28 4.92 -20.80
C ASP A 164 -5.21 5.33 -19.65
N HIS A 165 -5.93 4.37 -19.07
CA HIS A 165 -6.88 4.61 -17.99
C HIS A 165 -6.23 5.19 -16.72
N VAL A 166 -4.93 4.98 -16.49
CA VAL A 166 -4.21 5.54 -15.33
C VAL A 166 -4.08 7.07 -15.39
N THR A 167 -4.28 7.67 -16.56
CA THR A 167 -4.25 9.14 -16.74
C THR A 167 -5.53 9.82 -16.25
N SER A 168 -6.63 9.07 -16.16
CA SER A 168 -7.88 9.59 -15.58
C SER A 168 -7.75 9.81 -14.08
N GLU A 169 -8.54 10.72 -13.52
CA GLU A 169 -8.55 10.97 -12.07
C GLU A 169 -8.84 9.69 -11.26
N ILE A 170 -9.80 8.88 -11.73
CA ILE A 170 -10.14 7.60 -11.09
C ILE A 170 -9.03 6.56 -11.24
N GLY A 171 -8.35 6.49 -12.38
CA GLY A 171 -7.24 5.56 -12.59
C GLY A 171 -6.02 5.93 -11.76
N SER A 172 -5.70 7.22 -11.66
CA SER A 172 -4.63 7.73 -10.79
C SER A 172 -4.92 7.47 -9.31
N PHE A 173 -6.19 7.64 -8.90
CA PHE A 173 -6.64 7.24 -7.58
C PHE A 173 -6.49 5.72 -7.34
N GLU A 174 -7.03 4.90 -8.24
CA GLU A 174 -7.01 3.45 -8.12
C GLU A 174 -5.58 2.88 -8.11
N ARG A 175 -4.64 3.50 -8.83
CA ARG A 175 -3.21 3.18 -8.78
C ARG A 175 -2.66 3.25 -7.35
N ASN A 176 -3.10 4.22 -6.57
CA ASN A 176 -2.69 4.44 -5.18
C ASN A 176 -3.50 3.64 -4.15
N ASN A 177 -4.59 2.97 -4.57
CA ASN A 177 -5.56 2.30 -3.71
C ASN A 177 -5.58 0.77 -3.90
N PRO A 178 -4.55 0.04 -3.40
CA PRO A 178 -4.51 -1.41 -3.49
C PRO A 178 -5.70 -2.06 -2.78
N PHE A 179 -6.09 -3.24 -3.26
CA PHE A 179 -7.12 -4.06 -2.65
C PHE A 179 -6.60 -4.75 -1.39
N LEU A 180 -7.43 -4.85 -0.36
CA LEU A 180 -7.21 -5.72 0.80
C LEU A 180 -8.55 -6.30 1.25
N ALA A 181 -8.59 -7.61 1.46
CA ALA A 181 -9.68 -8.28 2.13
C ALA A 181 -9.15 -9.35 3.08
N ILE A 182 -9.78 -9.45 4.26
CA ILE A 182 -9.32 -10.32 5.34
C ILE A 182 -10.48 -11.19 5.81
N SER A 183 -10.22 -12.49 5.97
CA SER A 183 -11.06 -13.44 6.69
C SER A 183 -10.29 -13.98 7.87
N VAL A 184 -11.01 -14.33 8.92
CA VAL A 184 -10.47 -14.92 10.15
C VAL A 184 -10.94 -16.37 10.29
N PRO A 185 -10.32 -17.20 11.15
CA PRO A 185 -10.80 -18.54 11.45
C PRO A 185 -12.28 -18.56 11.83
N LYS A 186 -13.01 -19.59 11.40
CA LYS A 186 -14.47 -19.74 11.54
C LYS A 186 -14.93 -19.60 12.99
N LYS A 187 -14.14 -20.11 13.93
CA LYS A 187 -14.40 -20.01 15.38
C LYS A 187 -14.38 -18.58 15.94
N PHE A 188 -13.85 -17.61 15.21
CA PHE A 188 -13.77 -16.20 15.62
C PHE A 188 -14.71 -15.27 14.82
N ARG A 189 -15.59 -15.86 13.99
CA ARG A 189 -16.55 -15.09 13.16
C ARG A 189 -17.86 -14.80 13.88
N ASP A 190 -18.03 -15.25 15.12
CA ASP A 190 -19.19 -14.90 15.93
C ASP A 190 -19.03 -13.51 16.57
N ASP A 191 -20.14 -12.95 17.04
CA ASP A 191 -20.15 -11.64 17.67
C ASP A 191 -19.52 -11.66 19.07
N LYS A 192 -19.35 -12.83 19.69
CA LYS A 192 -18.79 -12.95 21.06
C LYS A 192 -17.31 -12.60 21.08
N ASN A 193 -16.57 -12.91 20.02
CA ASN A 193 -15.15 -12.61 19.93
C ASN A 193 -14.85 -11.12 19.63
N GLY A 194 -15.82 -10.38 19.08
CA GLY A 194 -15.70 -8.94 18.76
C GLY A 194 -14.67 -8.61 17.65
N MET A 195 -13.98 -9.59 17.07
CA MET A 195 -12.96 -9.38 16.04
C MET A 195 -13.55 -8.78 14.77
N LEU A 196 -14.65 -9.35 14.27
CA LEU A 196 -15.30 -8.86 13.05
C LEU A 196 -15.87 -7.45 13.25
N GLU A 197 -16.36 -7.11 14.44
CA GLU A 197 -16.82 -5.76 14.76
C GLU A 197 -15.68 -4.74 14.65
N VAL A 198 -14.56 -4.99 15.32
CA VAL A 198 -13.37 -4.12 15.26
C VAL A 198 -12.82 -4.04 13.84
N MET A 199 -12.77 -5.15 13.11
CA MET A 199 -12.34 -5.16 11.71
C MET A 199 -13.26 -4.33 10.82
N ARG A 200 -14.59 -4.34 11.01
CA ARG A 200 -15.54 -3.49 10.26
C ARG A 200 -15.39 -2.01 10.61
N VAL A 201 -15.06 -1.67 11.86
CA VAL A 201 -14.74 -0.29 12.23
C VAL A 201 -13.44 0.15 11.56
N ASN A 202 -12.41 -0.70 11.59
CA ASN A 202 -11.10 -0.44 11.00
C ASN A 202 -11.12 -0.46 9.47
N SER A 203 -12.07 -1.18 8.85
CA SER A 203 -12.23 -1.19 7.39
C SER A 203 -12.55 0.21 6.86
N ASN A 204 -13.23 1.03 7.67
CA ASN A 204 -13.57 2.42 7.43
C ASN A 204 -12.49 3.40 7.89
N GLN A 205 -11.20 3.04 7.86
CA GLN A 205 -10.09 3.96 8.17
C GLN A 205 -8.94 3.76 7.18
N LEU A 206 -8.19 4.83 6.93
CA LEU A 206 -7.00 4.79 6.08
C LEU A 206 -5.93 3.87 6.70
N LYS A 207 -5.39 2.97 5.88
CA LYS A 207 -4.35 2.02 6.27
C LYS A 207 -3.32 1.83 5.16
N THR A 208 -2.23 1.15 5.48
CA THR A 208 -1.11 0.87 4.59
C THR A 208 -0.66 -0.58 4.74
N HIS A 209 0.31 -1.01 3.93
CA HIS A 209 0.94 -2.33 4.09
C HIS A 209 1.60 -2.54 5.45
N PHE A 210 2.02 -1.47 6.13
CA PHE A 210 2.52 -1.55 7.50
C PHE A 210 1.44 -2.04 8.49
N ASP A 211 0.17 -1.68 8.28
CA ASP A 211 -0.92 -2.14 9.14
C ASP A 211 -1.21 -3.63 8.91
N THR A 212 -1.13 -4.10 7.66
CA THR A 212 -1.20 -5.52 7.34
C THR A 212 -0.06 -6.31 8.01
N ARG A 213 1.17 -5.79 7.97
CA ARG A 213 2.31 -6.36 8.69
C ARG A 213 2.07 -6.42 10.19
N ALA A 214 1.68 -5.30 10.80
CA ALA A 214 1.40 -5.23 12.23
C ALA A 214 0.28 -6.20 12.64
N THR A 215 -0.70 -6.43 11.77
CA THR A 215 -1.75 -7.43 11.98
C THR A 215 -1.19 -8.85 12.02
N LEU A 216 -0.28 -9.20 11.11
CA LEU A 216 0.37 -10.52 11.08
C LEU A 216 1.27 -10.74 12.31
N LEU A 217 2.00 -9.71 12.74
CA LEU A 217 2.82 -9.77 13.96
C LEU A 217 1.97 -9.86 15.23
N ASP A 218 0.83 -9.15 15.27
CA ASP A 218 -0.14 -9.23 16.37
C ASP A 218 -0.70 -10.65 16.51
N ILE A 219 -1.13 -11.26 15.40
CA ILE A 219 -1.58 -12.66 15.36
C ILE A 219 -0.47 -13.60 15.89
N LEU A 220 0.77 -13.38 15.45
CA LEU A 220 1.88 -14.27 15.76
C LEU A 220 2.38 -14.16 17.21
N MET A 221 2.40 -12.95 17.78
CA MET A 221 3.20 -12.67 18.98
C MET A 221 2.46 -11.97 20.12
N TYR A 222 1.37 -11.26 19.86
CA TYR A 222 0.77 -10.33 20.84
C TYR A 222 -0.69 -10.64 21.18
N GLN A 223 -1.40 -11.36 20.32
CA GLN A 223 -2.73 -11.86 20.63
C GLN A 223 -2.65 -13.01 21.64
N PRO A 224 -3.65 -13.18 22.53
CA PRO A 224 -3.77 -14.38 23.34
C PRO A 224 -3.83 -15.62 22.45
N GLU A 225 -2.87 -16.53 22.63
CA GLU A 225 -2.46 -17.58 21.68
C GLU A 225 -3.61 -18.47 21.17
N THR A 226 -4.69 -18.60 21.95
CA THR A 226 -5.84 -19.45 21.59
C THR A 226 -7.13 -18.67 21.30
N ALA A 227 -7.30 -17.48 21.90
CA ALA A 227 -8.57 -16.77 21.90
C ALA A 227 -8.57 -15.56 20.97
N PHE A 228 -7.40 -14.98 20.71
CA PHE A 228 -7.22 -13.74 19.96
C PHE A 228 -8.20 -12.65 20.39
N THR A 229 -8.46 -12.46 21.69
CA THR A 229 -9.57 -11.61 22.20
C THR A 229 -9.16 -10.18 22.51
N ASP A 230 -7.88 -9.85 22.51
CA ASP A 230 -7.44 -8.51 22.90
C ASP A 230 -7.68 -7.51 21.76
N ARG A 231 -8.49 -6.49 22.07
CA ARG A 231 -8.91 -5.41 21.16
C ARG A 231 -8.34 -4.06 21.53
N ASN A 232 -7.58 -3.96 22.61
CA ASN A 232 -6.98 -2.71 23.01
C ASN A 232 -5.92 -2.29 21.99
N SER A 233 -5.79 -0.98 21.81
CA SER A 233 -4.78 -0.44 20.92
C SER A 233 -3.39 -0.89 21.38
N LEU A 234 -2.55 -1.27 20.42
CA LEU A 234 -1.21 -1.77 20.66
C LEU A 234 -0.25 -1.10 19.68
N SER A 235 0.83 -0.54 20.22
CA SER A 235 2.00 -0.13 19.44
C SER A 235 3.02 -1.26 19.52
N ILE A 236 3.34 -1.87 18.38
CA ILE A 236 4.34 -2.92 18.29
C ILE A 236 5.72 -2.24 18.16
N PRO A 237 6.70 -2.53 19.03
CA PRO A 237 8.02 -1.90 18.97
C PRO A 237 8.68 -2.07 17.59
N GLY A 238 9.17 -0.97 17.03
CA GLY A 238 9.85 -0.96 15.72
C GLY A 238 8.92 -1.02 14.50
N GLU A 239 7.61 -1.09 14.69
CA GLU A 239 6.63 -1.17 13.60
C GLU A 239 5.91 0.16 13.35
N LYS A 240 5.63 0.44 12.07
CA LYS A 240 4.97 1.69 11.63
C LYS A 240 3.45 1.60 11.58
N GLY A 241 2.92 0.39 11.55
CA GLY A 241 1.48 0.11 11.41
C GLY A 241 0.85 -0.35 12.71
N HIS A 242 -0.48 -0.43 12.69
CA HIS A 242 -1.29 -0.91 13.80
C HIS A 242 -2.17 -2.07 13.34
N SER A 243 -2.31 -3.09 14.19
CA SER A 243 -3.10 -4.28 13.89
C SER A 243 -4.55 -3.94 13.53
N LEU A 244 -5.04 -4.53 12.45
CA LEU A 244 -6.42 -4.41 12.00
C LEU A 244 -7.41 -5.23 12.85
N LEU A 245 -6.91 -6.07 13.76
CA LEU A 245 -7.71 -6.81 14.75
C LEU A 245 -7.92 -6.05 16.07
N ARG A 246 -7.26 -4.89 16.24
CA ARG A 246 -7.31 -4.06 17.45
C ARG A 246 -7.92 -2.70 17.16
N LYS A 247 -8.42 -2.01 18.19
CA LYS A 247 -8.82 -0.61 18.06
C LYS A 247 -7.64 0.23 17.58
N GLN A 248 -7.86 1.00 16.53
CA GLN A 248 -6.87 1.95 16.04
C GLN A 248 -6.60 3.04 17.09
N PRO A 249 -5.42 3.69 17.06
CA PRO A 249 -5.16 4.85 17.90
C PRO A 249 -6.25 5.92 17.76
N GLU A 250 -6.45 6.72 18.81
CA GLU A 250 -7.44 7.80 18.79
C GLU A 250 -7.09 8.90 17.78
N SER A 251 -5.83 9.00 17.39
CA SER A 251 -5.38 9.97 16.39
C SER A 251 -6.02 9.70 15.03
N ALA A 252 -6.44 10.78 14.36
CA ALA A 252 -7.04 10.68 13.05
C ALA A 252 -6.06 10.07 12.04
N ARG A 253 -6.49 9.00 11.35
CA ARG A 253 -5.70 8.35 10.30
C ARG A 253 -5.87 9.09 8.99
N SER A 254 -4.79 9.72 8.51
CA SER A 254 -4.74 10.47 7.25
C SER A 254 -3.31 10.44 6.68
N CYS A 255 -3.10 10.95 5.47
CA CYS A 255 -1.75 11.10 4.90
C CYS A 255 -0.87 12.12 5.67
N LYS A 256 -1.45 12.83 6.66
CA LYS A 256 -0.71 13.68 7.59
C LYS A 256 -0.06 12.85 8.71
N THR A 257 -0.74 11.80 9.16
CA THR A 257 -0.34 11.01 10.34
C THR A 257 0.33 9.70 9.99
N LEU A 258 -0.01 9.11 8.84
CA LEU A 258 0.58 7.86 8.35
C LEU A 258 1.86 8.13 7.52
N PRO A 259 2.78 7.16 7.42
CA PRO A 259 4.00 7.26 6.61
C PRO A 259 3.68 7.09 5.11
N ILE A 260 2.79 7.92 4.59
CA ILE A 260 2.36 7.95 3.19
C ILE A 260 3.00 9.16 2.53
N PRO A 261 3.93 8.97 1.57
CA PRO A 261 4.42 10.05 0.74
C PRO A 261 3.27 10.77 0.01
N ASN A 262 3.34 12.09 -0.07
CA ASN A 262 2.29 12.95 -0.59
C ASN A 262 1.82 12.52 -1.98
N GLN A 263 2.76 12.14 -2.86
CA GLN A 263 2.46 11.68 -4.22
C GLN A 263 1.59 10.40 -4.28
N TYR A 264 1.54 9.62 -3.20
CA TYR A 264 0.71 8.42 -3.11
C TYR A 264 -0.58 8.65 -2.34
N CYS A 265 -0.79 9.82 -1.75
CA CYS A 265 -1.93 10.08 -0.88
C CYS A 265 -3.26 9.92 -1.63
N THR A 266 -4.11 9.02 -1.14
CA THR A 266 -5.47 8.82 -1.66
C THR A 266 -6.48 9.78 -1.02
N CYS A 267 -6.17 10.42 0.11
CA CYS A 267 -7.07 11.37 0.74
C CYS A 267 -7.36 12.55 -0.18
N GLN A 268 -8.58 12.63 -0.67
CA GLN A 268 -9.04 13.79 -1.43
C GLN A 268 -9.24 14.98 -0.48
N VAL A 269 -8.52 16.07 -0.74
CA VAL A 269 -8.86 17.39 -0.16
C VAL A 269 -9.91 18.07 -1.04
N LYS A 270 -10.81 18.82 -0.43
CA LYS A 270 -11.74 19.68 -1.17
C LYS A 270 -10.94 20.75 -1.91
N LYS A 271 -10.80 20.61 -3.22
CA LYS A 271 -10.19 21.63 -4.07
C LYS A 271 -11.14 22.82 -4.16
N THR A 272 -10.62 24.02 -3.97
CA THR A 272 -11.38 25.26 -4.13
C THR A 272 -10.74 26.06 -5.24
N LYS A 273 -11.50 26.35 -6.30
CA LYS A 273 -11.01 27.19 -7.39
C LYS A 273 -10.63 28.56 -6.82
N VAL A 274 -9.35 28.90 -6.94
CA VAL A 274 -8.85 30.22 -6.56
C VAL A 274 -9.28 31.18 -7.67
N GLU A 275 -10.22 32.08 -7.41
CA GLU A 275 -10.65 33.09 -8.39
C GLU A 275 -9.78 34.35 -8.33
N ASP A 276 -9.20 34.65 -7.16
CA ASP A 276 -8.36 35.83 -6.94
C ASP A 276 -7.00 35.69 -7.64
N GLU A 277 -6.74 36.56 -8.63
CA GLU A 277 -5.50 36.56 -9.43
C GLU A 277 -4.23 36.84 -8.60
N ASN A 278 -4.31 37.69 -7.58
CA ASN A 278 -3.16 37.97 -6.71
C ASN A 278 -2.82 36.75 -5.85
N LEU A 279 -3.85 36.06 -5.36
CA LEU A 279 -3.68 34.81 -4.64
C LEU A 279 -3.13 33.72 -5.58
N LYS A 280 -3.63 33.61 -6.82
CA LYS A 280 -3.04 32.70 -7.83
C LYS A 280 -1.56 32.97 -8.02
N MET A 281 -1.16 34.23 -8.20
CA MET A 281 0.25 34.61 -8.37
C MET A 281 1.11 34.31 -7.15
N ARG A 282 0.62 34.62 -5.94
CA ARG A 282 1.32 34.31 -4.68
C ARG A 282 1.49 32.81 -4.48
N LEU A 283 0.46 32.04 -4.80
CA LEU A 283 0.49 30.58 -4.74
C LEU A 283 1.44 30.01 -5.79
N GLY A 284 1.39 30.51 -7.02
CA GLY A 284 2.33 30.19 -8.10
C GLY A 284 3.78 30.43 -7.69
N GLN A 285 4.07 31.59 -7.06
CA GLN A 285 5.41 31.89 -6.56
C GLN A 285 5.84 30.91 -5.46
N LYS A 286 4.93 30.57 -4.53
CA LYS A 286 5.22 29.55 -3.50
C LYS A 286 5.51 28.17 -4.08
N VAL A 287 4.96 27.81 -5.24
CA VAL A 287 5.34 26.58 -5.96
C VAL A 287 6.79 26.65 -6.40
N LEU A 288 7.15 27.73 -7.09
CA LEU A 288 8.48 27.91 -7.66
C LEU A 288 9.54 27.86 -6.56
N ASP A 289 9.25 28.52 -5.42
CA ASP A 289 10.11 28.50 -4.23
C ASP A 289 10.29 27.07 -3.66
N HIS A 290 9.26 26.23 -3.76
CA HIS A 290 9.26 24.87 -3.20
C HIS A 290 9.84 23.82 -4.16
N THR A 291 9.68 23.98 -5.47
CA THR A 291 10.16 23.03 -6.49
C THR A 291 11.63 23.23 -6.88
N MET A 292 12.35 24.11 -6.18
CA MET A 292 13.70 24.58 -6.56
C MET A 292 13.76 24.99 -8.05
N MET A 293 12.65 25.50 -8.58
CA MET A 293 12.55 25.99 -9.94
C MET A 293 12.88 27.48 -9.96
N THR A 294 13.87 27.85 -10.76
CA THR A 294 14.12 29.24 -11.13
C THR A 294 13.38 29.55 -12.41
N TYR A 295 12.41 30.47 -12.37
CA TYR A 295 11.70 30.94 -13.55
C TYR A 295 12.31 32.24 -14.06
N ASN A 296 12.68 32.28 -15.34
CA ASN A 296 13.14 33.48 -16.01
C ASN A 296 11.98 34.08 -16.82
N GLN A 297 11.44 35.21 -16.33
CA GLN A 297 10.32 35.90 -16.97
C GLN A 297 10.64 36.43 -18.39
N LYS A 298 11.89 36.79 -18.68
CA LYS A 298 12.27 37.34 -19.98
C LYS A 298 12.31 36.27 -21.07
N THR A 299 12.81 35.08 -20.74
CA THR A 299 12.93 33.96 -21.68
C THR A 299 11.76 32.99 -21.60
N GLN A 300 10.87 33.16 -20.61
CA GLN A 300 9.81 32.23 -20.26
C GLN A 300 10.31 30.80 -19.99
N THR A 301 11.55 30.65 -19.51
CA THR A 301 12.16 29.34 -19.22
C THR A 301 12.19 29.06 -17.72
N ALA A 302 11.83 27.83 -17.32
CA ALA A 302 12.02 27.33 -15.96
C ALA A 302 13.24 26.39 -15.90
N THR A 303 14.07 26.54 -14.87
CA THR A 303 15.27 25.72 -14.60
C THR A 303 15.12 25.02 -13.26
N VAL A 304 15.22 23.70 -13.23
CA VAL A 304 15.17 22.88 -12.01
C VAL A 304 16.59 22.59 -11.54
N SER A 305 16.90 22.82 -10.27
CA SER A 305 18.24 22.61 -9.72
C SER A 305 18.64 21.12 -9.69
N LYS A 306 17.69 20.21 -9.45
CA LYS A 306 17.91 18.77 -9.39
C LYS A 306 16.63 18.01 -9.72
N VAL A 307 16.63 17.29 -10.83
CA VAL A 307 15.53 16.38 -11.19
C VAL A 307 15.77 15.04 -10.51
N VAL A 308 14.93 14.69 -9.52
CA VAL A 308 15.00 13.39 -8.83
C VAL A 308 14.16 12.34 -9.57
N ARG A 309 13.07 12.77 -10.20
CA ARG A 309 12.13 11.94 -10.97
C ARG A 309 11.32 12.84 -11.91
N MET A 310 10.99 12.35 -13.11
CA MET A 310 10.18 13.04 -14.12
C MET A 310 9.01 12.13 -14.49
N ASP A 311 7.77 12.57 -14.25
CA ASP A 311 6.56 11.78 -14.50
C ASP A 311 5.72 12.47 -15.59
N ARG A 312 5.33 11.73 -16.63
CA ARG A 312 4.38 12.23 -17.64
C ARG A 312 2.95 12.12 -17.10
N TYR A 313 2.25 13.25 -16.98
CA TYR A 313 0.82 13.27 -16.70
C TYR A 313 0.03 13.58 -17.98
N GLY A 314 -1.04 12.82 -18.23
CA GLY A 314 -2.02 13.14 -19.27
C GLY A 314 -2.86 14.37 -18.89
N GLY A 315 -3.56 14.95 -19.86
CA GLY A 315 -4.45 16.10 -19.63
C GLY A 315 -5.47 15.82 -18.53
N THR A 316 -5.73 16.83 -17.69
CA THR A 316 -6.74 16.76 -16.62
C THR A 316 -8.13 16.55 -17.22
N ALA A 317 -8.89 15.57 -16.71
CA ALA A 317 -10.26 15.33 -17.15
C ALA A 317 -11.19 16.48 -16.71
N GLU A 318 -12.11 16.90 -17.59
CA GLU A 318 -13.15 17.89 -17.26
C GLU A 318 -14.09 17.36 -16.17
N CYS A 319 -14.13 18.04 -15.02
CA CYS A 319 -14.91 17.66 -13.83
C CYS A 319 -16.39 18.14 -13.87
N THR A 320 -16.96 18.38 -15.06
CA THR A 320 -18.29 19.01 -15.22
C THR A 320 -19.45 18.03 -15.29
N HIS A 321 -19.19 16.73 -15.45
CA HIS A 321 -20.25 15.72 -15.51
C HIS A 321 -20.62 15.18 -14.14
N ILE A 322 -21.93 15.14 -13.86
CA ILE A 322 -22.51 14.44 -12.70
C ILE A 322 -22.18 12.96 -12.85
N ARG A 323 -21.16 12.51 -12.11
CA ARG A 323 -20.80 11.09 -12.01
C ARG A 323 -21.31 10.59 -10.66
N HIS A 324 -22.10 9.52 -10.69
CA HIS A 324 -22.54 8.81 -9.50
C HIS A 324 -21.33 8.18 -8.80
N PHE A 325 -20.70 8.91 -7.88
CA PHE A 325 -19.57 8.43 -7.11
C PHE A 325 -20.01 8.01 -5.70
N THR A 326 -19.71 6.77 -5.32
CA THR A 326 -19.53 6.40 -3.91
C THR A 326 -18.28 7.07 -3.37
N THR A 327 -18.33 7.56 -2.13
CA THR A 327 -17.16 8.16 -1.46
C THR A 327 -16.07 7.10 -1.25
N SER A 328 -15.03 7.12 -2.08
CA SER A 328 -13.92 6.16 -2.07
C SER A 328 -12.80 6.52 -1.08
N CYS A 329 -13.02 7.46 -0.15
CA CYS A 329 -12.05 7.83 0.89
C CYS A 329 -12.71 8.02 2.26
N TYR A 330 -12.03 7.59 3.32
CA TYR A 330 -12.36 7.92 4.70
C TYR A 330 -11.14 8.56 5.37
N CYS A 331 -11.05 9.89 5.29
CA CYS A 331 -9.98 10.66 5.92
C CYS A 331 -10.61 11.60 6.95
N ARG A 332 -10.24 11.43 8.22
CA ARG A 332 -10.60 12.36 9.30
C ARG A 332 -9.50 13.43 9.39
N ASP A 333 -9.93 14.68 9.47
CA ASP A 333 -9.11 15.84 9.85
C ASP A 333 -7.91 16.18 8.93
N LEU A 334 -8.21 16.78 7.76
CA LEU A 334 -7.18 17.35 6.88
C LEU A 334 -6.80 18.79 7.24
N GLY A 335 -7.54 19.46 8.15
CA GLY A 335 -7.32 20.86 8.55
C GLY A 335 -7.55 21.89 7.42
N VAL A 336 -7.89 23.13 7.80
CA VAL A 336 -8.18 24.24 6.84
C VAL A 336 -6.90 24.80 6.20
N VAL A 337 -5.74 24.58 6.82
CA VAL A 337 -4.45 25.23 6.48
C VAL A 337 -3.63 24.45 5.43
N THR A 338 -4.00 23.21 5.11
CA THR A 338 -3.28 22.35 4.14
C THR A 338 -3.73 22.54 2.68
N ASN A 339 -4.73 23.39 2.43
CA ASN A 339 -5.33 23.57 1.11
C ASN A 339 -4.42 24.26 0.07
N LEU A 340 -3.21 24.66 0.45
CA LEU A 340 -2.27 25.27 -0.48
C LEU A 340 -1.29 24.28 -1.11
N LEU A 341 -0.95 23.16 -0.46
CA LEU A 341 0.11 22.26 -0.96
C LEU A 341 -0.38 21.20 -1.97
N ASN A 342 -1.68 20.92 -2.02
CA ASN A 342 -2.26 19.91 -2.91
C ASN A 342 -2.59 20.43 -4.33
N TYR A 343 -2.19 21.65 -4.66
CA TYR A 343 -2.34 22.21 -6.00
C TYR A 343 -1.23 21.79 -6.98
N PHE A 344 -0.15 21.16 -6.51
CA PHE A 344 1.16 21.34 -7.14
C PHE A 344 1.87 20.11 -7.70
N HIS A 345 1.16 19.03 -7.98
CA HIS A 345 1.69 17.92 -8.79
C HIS A 345 1.10 17.80 -10.20
N SER A 346 0.26 18.75 -10.63
CA SER A 346 -0.12 18.89 -12.05
C SER A 346 0.88 19.71 -12.88
N PHE A 347 1.97 20.20 -12.27
CA PHE A 347 3.05 20.92 -12.95
C PHE A 347 4.40 20.37 -12.47
N VAL A 348 4.77 19.20 -12.97
CA VAL A 348 6.17 18.79 -13.07
C VAL A 348 6.36 18.47 -14.54
N LEU A 349 7.16 19.31 -15.23
CA LEU A 349 7.50 19.14 -16.66
C LEU A 349 8.28 17.84 -16.88
#